data_AF-A0A7V7MQF0-F1
#
_entry.id   AF-A0A7V7MQF0-F1
#
_cell.length_a   1.000
_cell.length_b   1.000
_cell.length_c   1.000
_cell.angle_alpha   90.00
_cell.angle_beta   90.00
_cell.angle_gamma   90.00
#
_symmetry.space_group_name_H-M   'P 1'
#
loop_
_entity.id
_entity.type
_entity.pdbx_description
1 polymer ?
#
loop_
_entity_poly.entity_id
_entity_poly.type
_entity_poly.pdbx_seq_one_letter_code
_entity_poly.pdbx_strand_id
1 'polypeptide(L)'
;MSCRQASWFKRIALLALAFKPELIDGRYRTFKAFYRDLKVGMNRSEVEQLIDRYYSLDSGRLRPTVMKDIGFELGFFMNPEDASRPNCEGIFLSFQEGRVTRKHDSRD
;
A
#
# COMPACT_ATOMS: atom_id res chain seq x y z
N MET A 1 8.62 -24.12 41.54
CA MET A 1 7.21 -23.73 41.33
C MET A 1 7.05 -22.33 41.91
N SER A 2 6.58 -21.26 41.27
CA SER A 2 6.06 -20.96 39.95
C SER A 2 6.24 -19.44 39.75
N CYS A 3 6.83 -19.02 38.63
CA CYS A 3 7.00 -17.60 38.25
C CYS A 3 5.64 -16.98 37.91
N ARG A 4 5.21 -15.96 38.66
CA ARG A 4 4.15 -15.04 38.23
C ARG A 4 4.76 -13.89 37.46
N GLN A 5 4.80 -14.02 36.14
CA GLN A 5 4.90 -12.88 35.23
C GLN A 5 3.88 -13.06 34.12
N ALA A 6 3.45 -11.93 33.55
CA ALA A 6 2.61 -11.78 32.37
C ALA A 6 1.08 -11.80 32.59
N SER A 7 0.54 -10.67 33.04
CA SER A 7 -0.84 -10.28 32.68
C SER A 7 -1.00 -8.77 32.58
N TRP A 8 -0.13 -8.11 31.81
CA TRP A 8 -0.34 -6.70 31.44
C TRP A 8 -0.08 -6.40 29.96
N PHE A 9 0.73 -7.21 29.27
CA PHE A 9 1.02 -7.03 27.84
C PHE A 9 -0.09 -7.50 26.88
N LYS A 10 -1.03 -8.36 27.31
CA LYS A 10 -2.03 -8.94 26.40
C LYS A 10 -3.13 -7.98 25.95
N ARG A 11 -3.36 -6.85 26.64
CA ARG A 11 -4.45 -5.91 26.31
C ARG A 11 -4.04 -4.78 25.35
N ILE A 12 -2.76 -4.40 25.32
CA ILE A 12 -2.25 -3.37 24.39
C ILE A 12 -2.19 -3.91 22.95
N ALA A 13 -1.91 -5.21 22.77
CA ALA A 13 -1.83 -5.84 21.46
C ALA A 13 -3.17 -5.83 20.69
N LEU A 14 -4.31 -5.92 21.40
CA LEU A 14 -5.64 -5.94 20.76
C LEU A 14 -6.10 -4.56 20.27
N LEU A 15 -5.66 -3.48 20.91
CA LEU A 15 -6.00 -2.11 20.48
C LEU A 15 -5.16 -1.64 19.29
N ALA A 16 -3.91 -2.11 19.14
CA ALA A 16 -3.06 -1.76 18.00
C ALA A 16 -3.52 -2.41 16.68
N LEU A 17 -4.24 -3.53 16.73
CA LEU A 17 -4.77 -4.26 15.58
C LEU A 17 -5.90 -3.50 14.86
N ALA A 18 -6.65 -2.64 15.56
CA ALA A 18 -7.76 -1.89 14.97
C ALA A 18 -7.32 -0.65 14.17
N PHE A 19 -6.11 -0.13 14.38
CA PHE A 19 -5.65 1.13 13.79
C PHE A 19 -4.63 0.98 12.64
N LYS A 20 -4.20 -0.26 12.34
CA LYS A 20 -3.19 -0.54 11.31
C LYS A 20 -3.57 -1.77 10.47
N PRO A 21 -4.46 -1.61 9.46
CA PRO A 21 -4.91 -2.72 8.63
C PRO A 21 -3.75 -3.45 7.93
N GLU A 22 -2.61 -2.79 7.69
CA GLU A 22 -1.39 -3.39 7.13
C GLU A 22 -0.81 -4.57 7.95
N LEU A 23 -1.12 -4.65 9.25
CA LEU A 23 -0.66 -5.74 10.11
C LEU A 23 -1.47 -7.03 9.92
N ILE A 24 -2.72 -6.92 9.49
CA ILE A 24 -3.68 -8.03 9.39
C ILE A 24 -3.96 -8.39 7.93
N ASP A 25 -4.03 -7.37 7.06
CA ASP A 25 -4.37 -7.53 5.65
C ASP A 25 -3.12 -7.39 4.77
N GLY A 26 -2.75 -8.49 4.13
CA GLY A 26 -1.61 -8.55 3.22
C GLY A 26 -1.75 -7.63 2.00
N ARG A 27 -2.97 -7.26 1.60
CA ARG A 27 -3.23 -6.32 0.49
C ARG A 27 -2.74 -4.93 0.85
N TYR A 28 -3.19 -4.42 2.00
CA TYR A 28 -2.76 -3.13 2.54
C TYR A 28 -1.25 -3.11 2.79
N ARG A 29 -0.69 -4.22 3.27
CA ARG A 29 0.76 -4.35 3.48
C ARG A 29 1.55 -4.19 2.19
N THR A 30 1.17 -4.91 1.13
CA THR A 30 1.83 -4.81 -0.19
C THR A 30 1.64 -3.42 -0.78
N PHE A 31 0.43 -2.86 -0.70
CA PHE A 31 0.12 -1.53 -1.24
C PHE A 31 0.89 -0.41 -0.52
N LYS A 32 1.00 -0.47 0.82
CA LYS A 32 1.83 0.48 1.59
C LYS A 32 3.33 0.26 1.38
N ALA A 33 3.78 -0.97 1.15
CA ALA A 33 5.17 -1.24 0.79
C ALA A 33 5.52 -0.63 -0.59
N PHE A 34 4.63 -0.81 -1.58
CA PHE A 34 4.73 -0.13 -2.87
C PHE A 34 4.80 1.39 -2.71
N TYR A 35 3.87 1.99 -1.94
CA TYR A 35 3.89 3.44 -1.67
C TYR A 35 5.20 3.91 -1.03
N ARG A 36 5.72 3.18 -0.05
CA ARG A 36 6.95 3.53 0.65
C ARG A 36 8.15 3.58 -0.31
N ASP A 37 8.24 2.59 -1.20
CA ASP A 37 9.39 2.41 -2.09
C ASP A 37 9.31 3.30 -3.35
N LEU A 38 8.16 3.91 -3.66
CA LEU A 38 8.06 5.01 -4.63
C LEU A 38 8.89 6.22 -4.18
N LYS A 39 9.73 6.76 -5.07
CA LYS A 39 10.60 7.89 -4.78
C LYS A 39 10.32 9.07 -5.70
N VAL A 40 10.45 10.27 -5.14
CA VAL A 40 10.57 11.50 -5.92
C VAL A 40 11.79 11.38 -6.83
N GLY A 41 11.63 11.81 -8.08
CA GLY A 41 12.64 11.71 -9.13
C GLY A 41 12.47 10.50 -10.06
N MET A 42 11.71 9.47 -9.65
CA MET A 42 11.41 8.32 -10.50
C MET A 42 10.67 8.76 -11.75
N ASN A 43 11.02 8.20 -12.90
CA ASN A 43 10.24 8.30 -14.12
C ASN A 43 9.13 7.25 -14.15
N ARG A 44 8.24 7.35 -15.13
CA ARG A 44 7.10 6.43 -15.23
C ARG A 44 7.49 4.96 -15.41
N SER A 45 8.51 4.67 -16.21
CA SER A 45 8.98 3.30 -16.38
C SER A 45 9.54 2.72 -15.08
N GLU A 46 10.22 3.52 -14.26
CA GLU A 46 10.69 3.09 -12.94
C GLU A 46 9.52 2.79 -11.98
N VAL A 47 8.44 3.58 -12.05
CA VAL A 47 7.20 3.32 -11.29
C VAL A 47 6.54 2.02 -11.74
N GLU A 48 6.47 1.77 -13.05
CA GLU A 48 5.94 0.52 -13.61
C GLU A 48 6.78 -0.69 -13.22
N GLN A 49 8.10 -0.61 -13.32
CA GLN A 49 8.98 -1.69 -12.86
C GLN A 49 8.83 -1.97 -11.36
N LEU A 50 8.55 -0.93 -10.56
CA LEU A 50 8.29 -1.11 -9.15
C LEU A 50 6.96 -1.84 -8.92
N ILE A 51 5.91 -1.52 -9.67
CA ILE A 51 4.62 -2.22 -9.56
C ILE A 51 4.75 -3.69 -9.95
N ASP A 52 5.55 -4.00 -10.98
CA ASP A 52 5.87 -5.37 -11.41
C ASP A 52 6.56 -6.17 -10.32
N ARG A 53 7.45 -5.55 -9.56
CA ARG A 53 8.15 -6.20 -8.46
C ARG A 53 7.21 -6.59 -7.32
N TYR A 54 6.25 -5.74 -6.99
CA TYR A 54 5.32 -5.97 -5.88
C TYR A 54 4.16 -6.89 -6.23
N TYR A 55 3.73 -6.86 -7.49
CA TYR A 55 2.54 -7.56 -7.99
C TYR A 55 2.90 -8.49 -9.14
N SER A 56 4.03 -9.19 -9.02
CA SER A 56 4.39 -10.26 -9.95
C SER A 56 3.32 -11.35 -9.95
N LEU A 57 3.23 -12.12 -11.04
CA LEU A 57 2.23 -13.20 -11.18
C LEU A 57 2.27 -14.20 -10.01
N ASP A 58 3.46 -14.42 -9.45
CA ASP A 58 3.67 -15.36 -8.34
C ASP A 58 3.31 -14.79 -6.96
N SER A 59 3.04 -13.48 -6.86
CA SER A 59 2.74 -12.83 -5.58
C SER A 59 1.35 -13.22 -5.02
N GLY A 60 0.47 -13.75 -5.87
CA GLY A 60 -0.93 -14.00 -5.52
C GLY A 60 -1.72 -12.73 -5.19
N ARG A 61 -1.18 -11.54 -5.51
CA ARG A 61 -1.81 -10.24 -5.28
C ARG A 61 -2.31 -9.64 -6.58
N LEU A 62 -3.50 -9.06 -6.54
CA LEU A 62 -4.02 -8.32 -7.69
C LEU A 62 -3.33 -6.96 -7.80
N ARG A 63 -2.85 -6.63 -9.01
CA ARG A 63 -2.30 -5.31 -9.33
C ARG A 63 -3.31 -4.20 -9.01
N PRO A 64 -2.85 -3.05 -8.48
CA PRO A 64 -3.67 -1.87 -8.33
C PRO A 64 -4.28 -1.42 -9.65
N THR A 65 -5.50 -0.91 -9.61
CA THR A 65 -6.18 -0.35 -10.77
C THR A 65 -5.64 1.05 -11.03
N VAL A 66 -5.20 1.32 -12.26
CA VAL A 66 -4.83 2.67 -12.69
C VAL A 66 -6.12 3.48 -12.87
N MET A 67 -6.31 4.49 -12.03
CA MET A 67 -7.48 5.36 -12.10
C MET A 67 -7.28 6.55 -13.02
N LYS A 68 -6.07 7.10 -12.96
CA LYS A 68 -5.73 8.35 -13.61
C LYS A 68 -4.34 8.18 -14.18
N ASP A 69 -4.26 8.33 -15.48
CA ASP A 69 -3.01 8.28 -16.20
C ASP A 69 -3.03 9.45 -17.19
N ILE A 70 -2.42 10.55 -16.79
CA ILE A 70 -2.24 11.73 -17.65
C ILE A 70 -0.80 12.24 -17.50
N GLY A 71 -0.33 13.06 -18.44
CA GLY A 71 1.10 13.42 -18.53
C GLY A 71 1.73 13.99 -17.25
N PHE A 72 0.94 14.62 -16.37
CA PHE A 72 1.39 15.19 -15.10
C PHE A 72 0.89 14.44 -13.85
N GLU A 73 0.16 13.34 -13.99
CA GLU A 73 -0.42 12.64 -12.84
C GLU A 73 -0.63 11.14 -13.09
N LEU A 74 -0.33 10.32 -12.08
CA LEU A 74 -0.60 8.88 -12.09
C LEU A 74 -1.26 8.47 -10.76
N GLY A 75 -2.44 7.86 -10.84
CA GLY A 75 -3.24 7.45 -9.70
C GLY A 75 -3.52 5.95 -9.71
N PHE A 76 -3.36 5.32 -8.56
CA PHE A 76 -3.61 3.90 -8.34
C PHE A 76 -4.62 3.71 -7.22
N PHE A 77 -5.59 2.83 -7.41
CA PHE A 77 -6.42 2.30 -6.33
C PHE A 77 -6.08 0.85 -6.06
N MET A 78 -6.02 0.50 -4.78
CA MET A 78 -5.86 -0.88 -4.37
C MET A 78 -7.02 -1.71 -4.93
N ASN A 79 -6.70 -2.85 -5.54
CA ASN A 79 -7.69 -3.71 -6.14
C ASN A 79 -8.42 -4.54 -5.06
N PRO A 80 -9.76 -4.54 -5.02
CA PRO A 80 -10.50 -5.42 -4.12
C PRO A 80 -10.34 -6.88 -4.56
N GLU A 81 -9.56 -7.66 -3.81
CA GLU A 81 -9.43 -9.11 -4.04
C GLU A 81 -10.72 -9.90 -3.69
N ASP A 82 -11.68 -9.29 -2.99
CA ASP A 82 -13.03 -9.82 -2.79
C ASP A 82 -14.09 -8.70 -2.87
N ALA A 83 -15.32 -9.03 -3.29
CA ALA A 83 -16.42 -8.07 -3.43
C ALA A 83 -17.03 -7.61 -2.09
N SER A 84 -16.69 -8.28 -0.98
CA SER A 84 -17.19 -7.94 0.36
C SER A 84 -16.39 -6.82 1.02
N ARG A 85 -15.23 -6.46 0.46
CA ARG A 85 -14.33 -5.40 0.94
C ARG A 85 -13.98 -4.44 -0.20
N PRO A 86 -14.91 -3.57 -0.62
CA PRO A 86 -14.56 -2.46 -1.49
C PRO A 86 -13.50 -1.63 -0.78
N ASN A 87 -12.34 -1.43 -1.42
CA ASN A 87 -11.27 -0.63 -0.86
C ASN A 87 -11.09 0.62 -1.73
N CYS A 88 -11.11 1.81 -1.13
CA CYS A 88 -10.82 3.07 -1.83
C CYS A 88 -9.40 3.61 -1.55
N GLU A 89 -8.53 2.79 -0.95
CA GLU A 89 -7.15 3.16 -0.64
C GLU A 89 -6.40 3.50 -1.93
N GLY A 90 -5.85 4.72 -2.00
CA GLY A 90 -5.26 5.27 -3.21
C GLY A 90 -3.85 5.80 -3.04
N ILE A 91 -3.07 5.75 -4.13
CA ILE A 91 -1.75 6.38 -4.26
C ILE A 91 -1.79 7.30 -5.47
N PHE A 92 -1.41 8.55 -5.27
CA PHE A 92 -1.38 9.58 -6.31
C PHE A 92 0.02 10.15 -6.44
N LEU A 93 0.52 10.20 -7.68
CA LEU A 93 1.81 10.71 -8.07
C LEU A 93 1.61 11.91 -8.98
N SER A 94 2.34 13.00 -8.71
CA SER A 94 2.43 14.14 -9.62
C SER A 94 3.75 14.08 -10.38
N PHE A 95 3.70 14.40 -11.67
CA PHE A 95 4.87 14.42 -12.56
C PHE A 95 5.15 15.82 -13.07
N GLN A 96 6.43 16.14 -13.18
CA GLN A 96 6.93 17.30 -13.90
C GLN A 96 8.15 16.83 -14.70
N GLU A 97 8.22 17.21 -15.98
CA GLU A 97 9.32 16.81 -16.87
C GLU A 97 9.54 15.28 -16.89
N GLY A 98 8.44 14.51 -16.83
CA GLY A 98 8.47 13.05 -16.84
C GLY A 98 8.95 12.39 -15.54
N ARG A 99 9.14 13.15 -14.45
CA ARG A 99 9.60 12.65 -13.15
C ARG A 99 8.61 12.93 -12.05
N VAL A 100 8.50 12.00 -11.10
CA VAL A 100 7.68 12.15 -9.88
C VAL A 100 8.21 13.32 -9.07
N THR A 101 7.38 14.32 -8.81
CA THR A 101 7.70 15.46 -7.92
C THR A 101 6.99 15.33 -6.58
N ARG A 102 5.85 14.65 -6.55
CA ARG A 102 5.04 14.45 -5.35
C ARG A 102 4.42 13.07 -5.32
N LYS A 103 4.29 12.51 -4.12
CA LYS A 103 3.45 11.33 -3.86
C LYS A 103 2.54 11.60 -2.67
N HIS A 104 1.34 11.06 -2.70
CA HIS A 104 0.37 11.14 -1.60
C HIS A 104 -0.48 9.86 -1.57
N ASP A 105 -0.77 9.38 -0.36
CA ASP A 105 -1.70 8.28 -0.12
C ASP A 105 -3.03 8.79 0.46
N SER A 106 -4.14 8.30 -0.10
CA SER A 106 -5.49 8.51 0.42
C SER A 106 -5.94 7.26 1.13
N ARG A 107 -6.37 7.41 2.37
CA ARG A 107 -6.96 6.32 3.15
C ARG A 107 -8.44 6.18 2.85
N ASP A 108 -8.92 4.94 2.87
CA ASP A 108 -10.34 4.60 2.95
C ASP A 108 -10.93 4.98 4.32
#